data_AF-A0A095XU36-F1
#
_entry.id   AF-A0A095XU36-F1
#
_cell.length_a   1.000
_cell.length_b   1.000
_cell.length_c   1.000
_cell.angle_alpha   90.00
_cell.angle_beta   90.00
_cell.angle_gamma   90.00
#
_symmetry.space_group_name_H-M   'P 1'
#
loop_
_entity.id
_entity.type
_entity.pdbx_description
1 polymer ?
#
loop_
_entity_poly.entity_id
_entity_poly.type
_entity_poly.pdbx_seq_one_letter_code
_entity_poly.pdbx_strand_id
1 'polypeptide(L)'
;MHEDLRPYWLKKLYLRARDAYTDYFLRPRCAHFGPHANLMKPWYVHISGNNIVIGRSFTAIGEPGARVEIGVWGREQGAGRIEIGDCVLMSPGSRLSASDEIIIGDGTMLANGAYVTDSDWHTLYDRTARDERITPVRIGRNCWLGDHATVLKGVTIGDNSVVAARAVVTKDIPPNVVVAGNPARVVRELDAERPMTTRLDYFADPEGMERFFDAVDREVLSGNSFWRWFLSVVYPRSLTRR
;
A
#
# COMPACT_ATOMS: atom_id res chain seq x y z
N MET A 1 -6.51 -16.72 -11.59
CA MET A 1 -5.49 -17.11 -10.59
C MET A 1 -5.24 -18.60 -10.76
N HIS A 2 -3.99 -19.05 -10.88
CA HIS A 2 -3.71 -20.49 -10.98
C HIS A 2 -3.95 -21.16 -9.62
N GLU A 3 -4.40 -22.42 -9.63
CA GLU A 3 -4.54 -23.26 -8.44
C GLU A 3 -3.21 -23.31 -7.66
N ASP A 4 -3.24 -23.09 -6.35
CA ASP A 4 -2.07 -23.25 -5.49
C ASP A 4 -1.83 -24.74 -5.24
N LEU A 5 -0.83 -25.31 -5.91
CA LEU A 5 -0.52 -26.74 -5.83
C LEU A 5 0.42 -27.09 -4.68
N ARG A 6 0.92 -26.11 -3.91
CA ARG A 6 1.85 -26.37 -2.80
C ARG A 6 1.20 -27.26 -1.75
N PRO A 7 1.94 -28.25 -1.19
CA PRO A 7 1.55 -28.85 0.08
C PRO A 7 1.43 -27.79 1.18
N TYR A 8 0.52 -28.01 2.12
CA TYR A 8 0.29 -27.08 3.23
C TYR A 8 1.58 -26.66 3.96
N TRP A 9 2.46 -27.62 4.30
CA TRP A 9 3.72 -27.31 4.99
C TRP A 9 4.65 -26.38 4.18
N LEU A 10 4.65 -26.52 2.85
CA LEU A 10 5.47 -25.71 1.96
C LEU A 10 4.90 -24.30 1.82
N LYS A 11 3.57 -24.17 1.77
CA LYS A 11 2.88 -22.88 1.88
C LYS A 11 3.26 -22.18 3.19
N LYS A 12 3.21 -22.87 4.33
CA LYS A 12 3.61 -22.30 5.62
C LYS A 12 5.07 -21.87 5.66
N LEU A 13 5.98 -22.66 5.10
CA LEU A 13 7.39 -22.29 4.98
C LEU A 13 7.56 -21.02 4.13
N TYR A 14 6.84 -20.92 3.02
CA TYR A 14 6.82 -19.72 2.18
C TYR A 14 6.29 -18.48 2.91
N LEU A 15 5.21 -18.61 3.69
CA LEU A 15 4.68 -17.50 4.50
C LEU A 15 5.71 -17.05 5.55
N ARG A 16 6.31 -17.99 6.30
CA ARG A 16 7.37 -17.67 7.27
C ARG A 16 8.58 -16.98 6.63
N ALA A 17 8.96 -17.39 5.41
CA ALA A 17 10.04 -16.74 4.68
C ALA A 17 9.69 -15.28 4.29
N ARG A 18 8.42 -14.99 3.96
CA ARG A 18 7.96 -13.62 3.73
C ARG A 18 8.03 -12.78 5.01
N ASP A 19 7.61 -13.34 6.13
CA ASP A 19 7.61 -12.64 7.42
C ASP A 19 9.06 -12.37 7.87
N ALA A 20 9.93 -13.37 7.78
CA ALA A 20 11.36 -13.22 8.07
C ALA A 20 12.04 -12.17 7.17
N TYR A 21 11.70 -12.11 5.88
CA TYR A 21 12.19 -11.06 4.99
C TYR A 21 11.71 -9.68 5.46
N THR A 22 10.43 -9.56 5.82
CA THR A 22 9.84 -8.31 6.29
C THR A 22 10.54 -7.82 7.54
N ASP A 23 10.75 -8.69 8.52
CA ASP A 23 11.39 -8.36 9.79
C ASP A 23 12.87 -8.04 9.64
N TYR A 24 13.57 -8.70 8.72
CA TYR A 24 15.00 -8.48 8.52
C TYR A 24 15.32 -7.27 7.63
N PHE A 25 14.58 -7.08 6.53
CA PHE A 25 14.93 -6.07 5.52
C PHE A 25 14.08 -4.80 5.56
N LEU A 26 12.80 -4.90 5.96
CA LEU A 26 11.85 -3.78 5.86
C LEU A 26 11.60 -3.11 7.21
N ARG A 27 11.34 -3.89 8.26
CA ARG A 27 11.08 -3.37 9.60
C ARG A 27 12.19 -2.46 10.12
N PRO A 28 13.50 -2.77 9.96
CA PRO A 28 14.58 -1.89 10.45
C PRO A 28 14.73 -0.58 9.66
N ARG A 29 14.03 -0.43 8.52
CA ARG A 29 14.00 0.80 7.73
C ARG A 29 12.94 1.79 8.21
N CYS A 30 12.15 1.42 9.22
CA CYS A 30 11.10 2.25 9.78
C CYS A 30 11.45 2.63 11.22
N ALA A 31 11.04 3.82 11.64
CA ALA A 31 11.05 4.20 13.05
C ALA A 31 10.07 3.33 13.85
N HIS A 32 8.93 3.00 13.24
CA HIS A 32 7.96 2.05 13.78
C HIS A 32 7.28 1.28 12.66
N PHE A 33 7.04 -0.01 12.89
CA PHE A 33 6.30 -0.87 11.98
C PHE A 33 5.38 -1.75 12.82
N GLY A 34 4.07 -1.58 12.65
CA GLY A 34 3.07 -2.22 13.48
C GLY A 34 2.99 -3.74 13.31
N PRO A 35 2.26 -4.42 14.20
CA PRO A 35 2.03 -5.86 14.13
C PRO A 35 1.05 -6.24 13.01
N HIS A 36 0.94 -7.54 12.71
CA HIS A 36 -0.01 -8.13 11.75
C HIS A 36 0.09 -7.61 10.30
N ALA A 37 1.26 -7.11 9.89
CA ALA A 37 1.43 -6.70 8.51
C ALA A 37 1.39 -7.90 7.54
N ASN A 38 0.76 -7.71 6.39
CA ASN A 38 0.67 -8.72 5.34
C ASN A 38 1.27 -8.20 4.04
N LEU A 39 2.55 -8.50 3.81
CA LEU A 39 3.27 -8.07 2.61
C LEU A 39 3.37 -9.20 1.59
N MET A 40 2.61 -9.12 0.50
CA MET A 40 2.70 -10.08 -0.60
C MET A 40 3.96 -9.78 -1.42
N LYS A 41 4.84 -10.77 -1.56
CA LYS A 41 6.15 -10.63 -2.23
C LYS A 41 6.95 -9.42 -1.68
N PRO A 42 7.35 -9.44 -0.39
CA PRO A 42 7.95 -8.30 0.30
C PRO A 42 9.27 -7.82 -0.31
N TRP A 43 9.96 -8.66 -1.09
CA TRP A 43 11.15 -8.29 -1.86
C TRP A 43 10.87 -7.28 -3.01
N TYR A 44 9.61 -6.96 -3.28
CA TYR A 44 9.20 -5.89 -4.19
C TYR A 44 8.56 -4.69 -3.46
N VAL A 45 8.78 -4.60 -2.15
CA VAL A 45 8.46 -3.43 -1.33
C VAL A 45 9.77 -2.72 -1.01
N HIS A 46 9.83 -1.41 -1.24
CA HIS A 46 10.99 -0.58 -0.96
C HIS A 46 10.64 0.51 0.05
N ILE A 47 11.40 0.54 1.14
CA ILE A 47 11.28 1.55 2.20
C ILE A 47 12.63 2.24 2.34
N SER A 48 12.63 3.57 2.24
CA SER A 48 13.85 4.38 2.30
C SER A 48 13.63 5.65 3.12
N GLY A 49 14.54 5.91 4.07
CA GLY A 49 14.47 7.04 5.01
C GLY A 49 14.30 6.59 6.46
N ASN A 50 14.56 7.47 7.43
CA ASN A 50 14.66 7.08 8.84
C ASN A 50 13.41 7.40 9.69
N ASN A 51 12.48 8.20 9.15
CA ASN A 51 11.31 8.72 9.88
C ASN A 51 10.00 8.23 9.28
N ILE A 52 9.87 6.91 9.18
CA ILE A 52 8.70 6.24 8.64
C ILE A 52 8.01 5.48 9.76
N VAL A 53 6.75 5.81 10.02
CA VAL A 53 5.90 5.13 11.00
C VAL A 53 4.78 4.43 10.22
N ILE A 54 4.61 3.14 10.46
CA ILE A 54 3.57 2.32 9.83
C ILE A 54 2.76 1.64 10.93
N GLY A 55 1.45 1.82 10.92
CA GLY A 55 0.50 1.24 11.88
C GLY A 55 0.32 -0.27 11.75
N ARG A 56 -0.63 -0.82 12.53
CA ARG A 56 -0.92 -2.27 12.54
C ARG A 56 -1.65 -2.70 11.27
N SER A 57 -1.57 -3.99 10.93
CA SER A 57 -2.31 -4.58 9.81
C SER A 57 -2.05 -3.91 8.44
N PHE A 58 -0.87 -3.30 8.28
CA PHE A 58 -0.45 -2.73 7.01
C PHE A 58 -0.35 -3.84 5.95
N THR A 59 -0.98 -3.60 4.80
CA THR A 59 -0.97 -4.55 3.68
C THR A 59 -0.25 -3.92 2.50
N ALA A 60 0.74 -4.61 1.93
CA ALA A 60 1.34 -4.20 0.66
C ALA A 60 1.38 -5.37 -0.32
N ILE A 61 1.17 -5.07 -1.59
CA ILE A 61 1.21 -6.06 -2.66
C ILE A 61 2.36 -5.68 -3.60
N GLY A 62 3.50 -6.36 -3.45
CA GLY A 62 4.67 -6.14 -4.28
C GLY A 62 4.62 -6.95 -5.58
N GLU A 63 4.96 -6.34 -6.71
CA GLU A 63 5.16 -7.03 -7.99
C GLU A 63 6.46 -6.57 -8.66
N PRO A 64 7.16 -7.45 -9.41
CA PRO A 64 8.47 -7.13 -9.98
C PRO A 64 8.43 -5.93 -10.94
N GLY A 65 7.34 -5.76 -11.69
CA GLY A 65 7.14 -4.64 -12.62
C GLY A 65 6.49 -3.41 -11.99
N ALA A 66 6.02 -3.49 -10.75
CA ALA A 66 5.28 -2.42 -10.08
C ALA A 66 5.52 -2.53 -8.57
N ARG A 67 6.66 -2.01 -8.11
CA ARG A 67 7.04 -2.05 -6.70
C ARG A 67 6.20 -1.10 -5.86
N VAL A 68 5.98 -1.46 -4.60
CA VAL A 68 5.44 -0.52 -3.60
C VAL A 68 6.60 0.28 -3.03
N GLU A 69 6.50 1.60 -3.03
CA GLU A 69 7.59 2.50 -2.63
C GLU A 69 7.15 3.48 -1.54
N ILE A 70 7.87 3.49 -0.41
CA ILE A 70 7.67 4.43 0.69
C ILE A 70 9.01 5.13 0.94
N GLY A 71 9.13 6.39 0.50
CA GLY A 71 10.39 7.11 0.50
C GLY A 71 10.33 8.45 1.20
N VAL A 72 11.20 8.67 2.16
CA VAL A 72 11.52 9.99 2.73
C VAL A 72 12.87 10.44 2.19
N TRP A 73 12.85 11.60 1.54
CA TRP A 73 14.01 12.28 0.97
C TRP A 73 14.04 13.69 1.54
N GLY A 74 14.33 13.77 2.85
CA GLY A 74 14.39 15.00 3.63
C GLY A 74 15.19 16.11 2.95
N ARG A 75 14.88 17.36 3.29
CA ARG A 75 15.70 18.53 2.88
C ARG A 75 17.12 18.44 3.42
N GLU A 76 17.26 17.82 4.60
CA GLU A 76 18.51 17.55 5.29
C GLU A 76 18.52 16.10 5.80
N GLN A 77 19.68 15.62 6.25
CA GLN A 77 19.80 14.27 6.79
C GLN A 77 18.92 14.11 8.03
N GLY A 78 18.03 13.11 8.00
CA GLY A 78 17.10 12.85 9.10
C GLY A 78 15.91 13.81 9.16
N ALA A 79 15.74 14.71 8.19
CA ALA A 79 14.53 15.50 8.02
C ALA A 79 13.48 14.75 7.18
N GLY A 80 12.26 15.28 7.16
CA GLY A 80 11.12 14.68 6.47
C GLY A 80 10.52 13.51 7.25
N ARG A 81 9.23 13.20 7.02
CA ARG A 81 8.60 11.99 7.58
C ARG A 81 7.40 11.50 6.79
N ILE A 82 7.10 10.22 6.98
CA ILE A 82 5.85 9.58 6.52
C ILE A 82 5.19 8.89 7.71
N GLU A 83 3.91 9.18 7.93
CA GLU A 83 3.07 8.49 8.91
C GLU A 83 1.95 7.76 8.16
N ILE A 84 1.92 6.43 8.28
CA ILE A 84 0.90 5.56 7.72
C ILE A 84 0.10 4.96 8.88
N GLY A 85 -1.20 5.24 8.92
CA GLY A 85 -2.11 4.74 9.93
C GLY A 85 -2.35 3.23 9.90
N ASP A 86 -3.29 2.79 10.72
CA ASP A 86 -3.66 1.40 10.85
C ASP A 86 -4.40 0.89 9.62
N CYS A 87 -4.23 -0.39 9.29
CA CYS A 87 -4.98 -1.10 8.26
C CYS A 87 -4.89 -0.50 6.85
N VAL A 88 -3.85 0.29 6.54
CA VAL A 88 -3.64 0.86 5.20
C VAL A 88 -3.27 -0.23 4.19
N LEU A 89 -3.77 -0.10 2.96
CA LEU A 89 -3.43 -0.96 1.83
C LEU A 89 -2.66 -0.18 0.76
N MET A 90 -1.53 -0.74 0.32
CA MET A 90 -0.78 -0.28 -0.85
C MET A 90 -0.71 -1.38 -1.91
N SER A 91 -1.38 -1.16 -3.04
CA SER A 91 -1.38 -2.06 -4.20
C SER A 91 -0.09 -1.88 -5.04
N PRO A 92 0.21 -2.75 -6.01
CA PRO A 92 1.45 -2.68 -6.78
C PRO A 92 1.67 -1.29 -7.40
N GLY A 93 2.92 -0.84 -7.50
CA GLY A 93 3.25 0.44 -8.11
C GLY A 93 2.85 1.69 -7.31
N SER A 94 2.12 1.54 -6.19
CA SER A 94 1.78 2.70 -5.36
C SER A 94 3.02 3.26 -4.67
N ARG A 95 3.10 4.59 -4.61
CA ARG A 95 4.29 5.32 -4.18
C ARG A 95 3.96 6.51 -3.30
N LEU A 96 4.67 6.60 -2.17
CA LEU A 96 4.73 7.79 -1.31
C LEU A 96 6.13 8.39 -1.42
N SER A 97 6.23 9.70 -1.64
CA SER A 97 7.51 10.38 -1.71
C SER A 97 7.46 11.73 -1.00
N ALA A 98 7.99 11.73 0.22
CA ALA A 98 8.01 12.87 1.12
C ALA A 98 9.37 13.58 1.11
N SER A 99 9.36 14.89 0.95
CA SER A 99 10.46 15.81 1.28
C SER A 99 10.35 16.27 2.72
N ASP A 100 9.13 16.50 3.21
CA ASP A 100 8.82 17.15 4.48
C ASP A 100 7.83 16.33 5.32
N GLU A 101 6.62 16.08 4.82
CA GLU A 101 5.57 15.37 5.56
C GLU A 101 4.47 14.83 4.65
N ILE A 102 4.22 13.51 4.75
CA ILE A 102 3.01 12.88 4.24
C ILE A 102 2.36 12.08 5.39
N ILE A 103 1.06 12.30 5.60
CA ILE A 103 0.26 11.56 6.58
C ILE A 103 -0.88 10.84 5.85
N ILE A 104 -1.01 9.54 6.09
CA ILE A 104 -2.08 8.68 5.54
C ILE A 104 -2.91 8.15 6.71
N GLY A 105 -4.20 8.49 6.74
CA GLY A 105 -5.12 8.05 7.77
C GLY A 105 -5.47 6.56 7.70
N ASP A 106 -6.02 6.06 8.81
CA ASP A 106 -6.38 4.66 9.01
C ASP A 106 -7.33 4.13 7.92
N GLY A 107 -7.12 2.88 7.50
CA GLY A 107 -7.97 2.18 6.55
C GLY A 107 -7.91 2.71 5.11
N THR A 108 -7.09 3.73 4.84
CA THR A 108 -6.93 4.28 3.49
C THR A 108 -6.31 3.26 2.54
N MET A 109 -6.79 3.26 1.30
CA MET A 109 -6.38 2.33 0.25
C MET A 109 -5.77 3.06 -0.93
N LEU A 110 -4.57 2.64 -1.33
CA LEU A 110 -3.90 3.07 -2.55
C LEU A 110 -3.98 1.94 -3.57
N ALA A 111 -4.69 2.19 -4.66
CA ALA A 111 -4.75 1.28 -5.79
C ALA A 111 -3.45 1.32 -6.61
N ASN A 112 -3.40 0.48 -7.65
CA ASN A 112 -2.20 0.27 -8.43
C ASN A 112 -1.69 1.58 -9.04
N GLY A 113 -0.40 1.86 -8.92
CA GLY A 113 0.22 3.08 -9.45
C GLY A 113 -0.19 4.40 -8.79
N ALA A 114 -0.96 4.40 -7.69
CA ALA A 114 -1.34 5.62 -7.01
C ALA A 114 -0.10 6.33 -6.41
N TYR A 115 0.01 7.65 -6.62
CA TYR A 115 1.18 8.44 -6.24
C TYR A 115 0.82 9.61 -5.33
N VAL A 116 1.57 9.79 -4.25
CA VAL A 116 1.43 10.92 -3.32
C VAL A 116 2.78 11.58 -3.11
N THR A 117 2.83 12.91 -3.29
CA THR A 117 4.04 13.68 -3.05
C THR A 117 3.74 15.06 -2.47
N ASP A 118 4.59 15.50 -1.55
CA ASP A 118 4.54 16.79 -0.88
C ASP A 118 5.52 17.83 -1.49
N SER A 119 6.18 17.49 -2.60
CA SER A 119 7.22 18.33 -3.21
C SER A 119 7.29 18.15 -4.72
N ASP A 120 7.66 19.24 -5.42
CA ASP A 120 8.03 19.20 -6.84
C ASP A 120 9.53 18.87 -7.03
N TRP A 121 10.27 18.65 -5.94
CA TRP A 121 11.72 18.34 -5.85
C TRP A 121 12.68 19.43 -6.32
N HIS A 122 12.27 20.21 -7.32
CA HIS A 122 13.05 21.29 -7.87
C HIS A 122 12.17 22.49 -8.17
N THR A 123 12.74 23.70 -8.06
CA THR A 123 12.03 24.91 -8.50
C THR A 123 11.93 24.96 -10.04
N LEU A 124 11.12 25.89 -10.56
CA LEU A 124 10.90 26.03 -12.00
C LEU A 124 12.12 26.58 -12.75
N TYR A 125 12.89 27.45 -12.11
CA TYR A 125 14.00 28.18 -12.73
C TYR A 125 15.37 27.75 -12.21
N ASP A 126 15.44 27.13 -11.04
CA ASP A 126 16.64 26.49 -10.51
C ASP A 126 16.38 25.00 -10.27
N ARG A 127 16.97 24.15 -11.12
CA ARG A 127 16.84 22.69 -11.07
C ARG A 127 17.78 22.01 -10.07
N THR A 128 18.52 22.80 -9.30
CA THR A 128 19.39 22.33 -8.22
C THR A 128 18.80 22.63 -6.84
N ALA A 129 17.91 23.60 -6.75
CA ALA A 129 17.26 24.02 -5.50
C ALA A 129 15.84 23.46 -5.34
N ARG A 130 15.43 23.23 -4.08
CA ARG A 130 14.05 22.96 -3.68
C ARG A 130 13.31 24.27 -3.37
N ASP A 131 11.99 24.27 -3.54
CA ASP A 131 11.14 25.38 -3.07
C ASP A 131 11.21 25.48 -1.54
N GLU A 132 11.48 26.67 -0.99
CA GLU A 132 11.57 26.89 0.47
C GLU A 132 10.25 26.61 1.18
N ARG A 133 9.12 26.74 0.48
CA ARG A 133 7.80 26.49 1.06
C ARG A 133 7.61 25.01 1.37
N ILE A 134 7.20 24.73 2.60
CA ILE A 134 6.79 23.40 3.04
C ILE A 134 5.32 23.18 2.64
N THR A 135 5.04 22.06 1.96
CA THR A 135 3.73 21.76 1.37
C THR A 135 3.27 20.34 1.73
N PRO A 136 2.95 20.08 3.01
CA PRO A 136 2.66 18.74 3.50
C PRO A 136 1.41 18.18 2.82
N VAL A 137 1.32 16.84 2.73
CA VAL A 137 0.12 16.17 2.23
C VAL A 137 -0.54 15.35 3.34
N ARG A 138 -1.85 15.51 3.49
CA ARG A 138 -2.63 14.83 4.52
C ARG A 138 -3.81 14.12 3.87
N ILE A 139 -3.81 12.80 3.90
CA ILE A 139 -4.93 11.99 3.43
C ILE A 139 -5.65 11.46 4.66
N GLY A 140 -6.95 11.73 4.74
CA GLY A 140 -7.81 11.32 5.84
C GLY A 140 -7.97 9.81 5.97
N ARG A 141 -8.85 9.40 6.87
CA ARG A 141 -9.21 8.00 7.11
C ARG A 141 -10.10 7.48 6.01
N ASN A 142 -10.04 6.16 5.78
CA ASN A 142 -10.93 5.42 4.90
C ASN A 142 -11.02 6.02 3.48
N CYS A 143 -9.96 6.69 3.02
CA CYS A 143 -9.90 7.24 1.68
C CYS A 143 -9.56 6.14 0.68
N TRP A 144 -9.98 6.30 -0.57
CA TRP A 144 -9.59 5.40 -1.65
C TRP A 144 -8.97 6.17 -2.81
N LEU A 145 -7.66 6.00 -2.99
CA LEU A 145 -6.96 6.51 -4.17
C LEU A 145 -7.02 5.46 -5.28
N GLY A 146 -7.76 5.78 -6.34
CA GLY A 146 -7.98 4.93 -7.51
C GLY A 146 -6.70 4.65 -8.31
N ASP A 147 -6.82 3.73 -9.26
CA ASP A 147 -5.70 3.27 -10.09
C ASP A 147 -5.02 4.46 -10.80
N HIS A 148 -3.71 4.63 -10.59
CA HIS A 148 -2.89 5.74 -11.07
C HIS A 148 -3.39 7.15 -10.68
N ALA A 149 -4.16 7.28 -9.60
CA ALA A 149 -4.48 8.59 -9.03
C ALA A 149 -3.22 9.27 -8.48
N THR A 150 -3.10 10.58 -8.66
CA THR A 150 -1.97 11.38 -8.16
C THR A 150 -2.45 12.48 -7.22
N VAL A 151 -1.84 12.59 -6.05
CA VAL A 151 -2.07 13.66 -5.08
C VAL A 151 -0.82 14.52 -5.01
N LEU A 152 -0.96 15.80 -5.35
CA LEU A 152 0.14 16.76 -5.39
C LEU A 152 0.35 17.44 -4.04
N LYS A 153 1.48 18.17 -3.97
CA LYS A 153 1.94 18.85 -2.77
C LYS A 153 0.91 19.79 -2.16
N GLY A 154 0.89 19.87 -0.83
CA GLY A 154 0.05 20.81 -0.08
C GLY A 154 -1.42 20.46 -0.02
N VAL A 155 -1.84 19.28 -0.48
CA VAL A 155 -3.24 18.84 -0.50
C VAL A 155 -3.64 18.14 0.80
N THR A 156 -4.82 18.48 1.31
CA THR A 156 -5.55 17.71 2.32
C THR A 156 -6.78 17.04 1.69
N ILE A 157 -6.93 15.72 1.88
CA ILE A 157 -8.12 14.96 1.48
C ILE A 157 -8.89 14.55 2.73
N GLY A 158 -10.16 14.96 2.82
CA GLY A 158 -11.03 14.60 3.94
C GLY A 158 -11.46 13.14 3.93
N ASP A 159 -11.82 12.64 5.11
CA ASP A 159 -12.20 11.25 5.37
C ASP A 159 -13.25 10.69 4.40
N ASN A 160 -13.20 9.37 4.18
CA ASN A 160 -14.11 8.59 3.33
C ASN A 160 -14.09 8.95 1.83
N SER A 161 -13.25 9.89 1.41
CA SER A 161 -13.27 10.39 0.04
C SER A 161 -12.61 9.41 -0.94
N VAL A 162 -13.13 9.41 -2.16
CA VAL A 162 -12.64 8.57 -3.26
C VAL A 162 -12.03 9.45 -4.35
N VAL A 163 -10.78 9.19 -4.71
CA VAL A 163 -10.13 9.77 -5.87
C VAL A 163 -10.23 8.76 -7.01
N ALA A 164 -10.97 9.10 -8.06
CA ALA A 164 -11.16 8.20 -9.20
C ALA A 164 -9.84 7.86 -9.91
N ALA A 165 -9.84 6.77 -10.67
CA ALA A 165 -8.68 6.34 -11.44
C ALA A 165 -8.15 7.46 -12.35
N ARG A 166 -6.83 7.61 -12.39
CA ARG A 166 -6.07 8.61 -13.17
C ARG A 166 -6.44 10.07 -12.89
N ALA A 167 -7.11 10.35 -11.77
CA ALA A 167 -7.37 11.73 -11.36
C ALA A 167 -6.10 12.37 -10.77
N VAL A 168 -5.95 13.68 -10.96
CA VAL A 168 -4.84 14.47 -10.40
C VAL A 168 -5.39 15.50 -9.44
N VAL A 169 -5.17 15.29 -8.15
CA VAL A 169 -5.65 16.14 -7.07
C VAL A 169 -4.64 17.26 -6.84
N THR A 170 -5.07 18.49 -7.13
CA THR A 170 -4.23 19.71 -7.04
C THR A 170 -4.72 20.70 -5.98
N LYS A 171 -5.81 20.38 -5.28
CA LYS A 171 -6.46 21.21 -4.26
C LYS A 171 -7.08 20.31 -3.21
N ASP A 172 -7.35 20.88 -2.04
CA ASP A 172 -8.01 20.18 -0.94
C ASP A 172 -9.37 19.61 -1.35
N ILE A 173 -9.69 18.44 -0.80
CA ILE A 173 -10.92 17.69 -1.05
C ILE A 173 -11.69 17.59 0.26
N PRO A 174 -12.97 17.99 0.31
CA PRO A 174 -13.79 17.83 1.51
C PRO A 174 -14.02 16.34 1.81
N PRO A 175 -14.43 15.96 3.03
CA PRO A 175 -14.77 14.57 3.33
C PRO A 175 -16.02 14.10 2.57
N ASN A 176 -16.21 12.79 2.47
CA ASN A 176 -17.41 12.14 1.92
C ASN A 176 -17.73 12.53 0.47
N VAL A 177 -16.72 12.66 -0.40
CA VAL A 177 -16.94 12.93 -1.82
C VAL A 177 -16.18 11.97 -2.73
N VAL A 178 -16.63 11.87 -3.97
CA VAL A 178 -15.86 11.29 -5.06
C VAL A 178 -15.35 12.42 -5.94
N VAL A 179 -14.04 12.43 -6.22
CA VAL A 179 -13.42 13.37 -7.15
C VAL A 179 -12.87 12.65 -8.37
N ALA A 180 -12.92 13.28 -9.54
CA ALA A 180 -12.39 12.73 -10.78
C ALA A 180 -11.83 13.83 -11.70
N GLY A 181 -10.96 13.44 -12.64
CA GLY A 181 -10.40 14.31 -13.67
C GLY A 181 -8.99 14.82 -13.37
N ASN A 182 -8.41 15.54 -14.34
CA ASN A 182 -7.12 16.20 -14.23
C ASN A 182 -7.26 17.66 -14.72
N PRO A 183 -7.33 18.64 -13.81
CA PRO A 183 -7.31 18.49 -12.35
C PRO A 183 -8.64 17.93 -11.80
N ALA A 184 -8.57 17.23 -10.68
CA ALA A 184 -9.72 16.55 -10.07
C ALA A 184 -10.77 17.55 -9.56
N ARG A 185 -12.05 17.20 -9.72
CA ARG A 185 -13.21 17.96 -9.24
C ARG A 185 -14.19 17.00 -8.57
N VAL A 186 -14.97 17.50 -7.61
CA VAL A 186 -16.08 16.74 -7.02
C VAL A 186 -17.07 16.38 -8.12
N VAL A 187 -17.36 15.08 -8.24
CA VAL A 187 -18.33 14.53 -9.20
C VAL A 187 -19.51 13.84 -8.50
N ARG A 188 -19.40 13.58 -7.20
CA ARG A 188 -20.45 12.97 -6.38
C ARG A 188 -20.20 13.24 -4.91
N GLU A 189 -21.26 13.50 -4.16
CA GLU A 189 -21.27 13.45 -2.69
C GLU A 189 -21.69 12.05 -2.24
N LEU A 190 -21.03 11.55 -1.19
CA LEU A 190 -21.40 10.31 -0.52
C LEU A 190 -22.40 10.63 0.60
N ASP A 191 -23.36 9.75 0.79
CA ASP A 191 -24.29 9.81 1.91
C ASP A 191 -23.55 9.48 3.21
N ALA A 192 -23.38 10.47 4.08
CA ALA A 192 -22.67 10.33 5.35
C ALA A 192 -23.42 9.47 6.37
N GLU A 193 -24.75 9.33 6.22
CA GLU A 193 -25.58 8.53 7.13
C GLU A 193 -25.59 7.05 6.74
N ARG A 194 -25.12 6.72 5.53
CA ARG A 194 -25.08 5.34 5.07
C ARG A 194 -23.94 4.59 5.77
N PRO A 195 -24.23 3.44 6.42
CA PRO A 195 -23.18 2.63 7.04
C PRO A 195 -22.13 2.20 6.03
N MET A 196 -20.85 2.30 6.42
CA MET A 196 -19.71 1.81 5.66
C MET A 196 -19.05 0.65 6.40
N THR A 197 -18.70 -0.41 5.67
CA THR A 197 -17.76 -1.42 6.14
C THR A 197 -16.36 -0.98 5.74
N THR A 198 -15.51 -0.75 6.73
CA THR A 198 -14.16 -0.23 6.57
C THR A 198 -13.13 -1.34 6.70
N ARG A 199 -11.88 -1.03 6.37
CA ARG A 199 -10.76 -1.93 6.68
C ARG A 199 -10.56 -2.11 8.18
N LEU A 200 -10.88 -1.12 9.01
CA LEU A 200 -10.81 -1.27 10.46
C LEU A 200 -11.77 -2.35 10.95
N ASP A 201 -12.98 -2.44 10.38
CA ASP A 201 -13.94 -3.50 10.69
C ASP A 201 -13.41 -4.87 10.24
N TYR A 202 -12.81 -4.94 9.05
CA TYR A 202 -12.22 -6.17 8.51
C TYR A 202 -11.04 -6.68 9.35
N PHE A 203 -10.23 -5.78 9.93
CA PHE A 203 -9.09 -6.08 10.80
C PHE A 203 -9.39 -5.84 12.29
N ALA A 204 -10.65 -5.99 12.70
CA ALA A 204 -11.04 -5.89 14.11
C ALA A 204 -10.44 -7.02 14.96
N ASP A 205 -10.37 -8.24 14.41
CA ASP A 205 -9.70 -9.41 15.00
C ASP A 205 -8.67 -10.00 14.01
N PRO A 206 -7.46 -9.42 13.92
CA PRO A 206 -6.45 -9.88 12.96
C PRO A 206 -5.97 -11.31 13.27
N GLU A 207 -5.89 -11.70 14.54
CA GLU A 207 -5.48 -13.05 14.93
C GLU A 207 -6.54 -14.09 14.56
N GLY A 208 -7.82 -13.79 14.79
CA GLY A 208 -8.93 -14.64 14.36
C GLY A 208 -8.94 -14.80 12.85
N MET A 209 -8.65 -13.74 12.11
CA MET A 209 -8.53 -13.81 10.66
C MET A 209 -7.34 -14.67 10.21
N GLU A 210 -6.18 -14.56 10.86
CA GLU A 210 -5.03 -15.45 10.60
C GLU A 210 -5.37 -16.93 10.85
N ARG A 211 -6.06 -17.23 11.96
CA ARG A 211 -6.54 -18.60 12.27
C ARG A 211 -7.52 -19.11 11.22
N PHE A 212 -8.44 -18.25 10.77
CA PHE A 212 -9.40 -18.59 9.73
C PHE A 212 -8.71 -18.93 8.40
N PHE A 213 -7.80 -18.07 7.93
CA PHE A 213 -7.06 -18.34 6.68
C PHE A 213 -6.15 -19.57 6.78
N ASP A 214 -5.55 -19.86 7.94
CA ASP A 214 -4.78 -21.08 8.16
C ASP A 214 -5.64 -22.35 8.03
N ALA A 215 -6.85 -22.32 8.60
CA ALA A 215 -7.82 -23.41 8.49
C ALA A 215 -8.24 -23.65 7.03
N VAL A 216 -8.54 -22.57 6.30
CA VAL A 216 -8.86 -22.63 4.86
C VAL A 216 -7.68 -23.17 4.05
N ASP A 217 -6.46 -22.67 4.28
CA ASP A 217 -5.25 -23.18 3.59
C ASP A 217 -5.04 -24.68 3.88
N ARG A 218 -5.32 -25.15 5.10
CA ARG A 218 -5.22 -26.57 5.45
C ARG A 218 -6.21 -27.43 4.70
N GLU A 219 -7.45 -26.97 4.57
CA GLU A 219 -8.51 -27.68 3.85
C GLU A 219 -8.23 -27.70 2.34
N VAL A 220 -8.01 -26.52 1.74
CA VAL A 220 -7.80 -26.35 0.30
C VAL A 220 -6.54 -27.08 -0.18
N LEU A 221 -5.48 -27.12 0.62
CA LEU A 221 -4.21 -27.74 0.25
C LEU A 221 -4.10 -29.21 0.71
N SER A 222 -5.14 -29.78 1.33
CA SER A 222 -5.11 -31.13 1.91
C SER A 222 -4.80 -32.24 0.89
N GLY A 223 -5.25 -32.08 -0.36
CA GLY A 223 -5.01 -33.02 -1.47
C GLY A 223 -3.70 -32.80 -2.23
N ASN A 224 -2.88 -31.82 -1.85
CA ASN A 224 -1.66 -31.48 -2.58
C ASN A 224 -0.47 -32.35 -2.17
N SER A 225 0.36 -32.72 -3.15
CA SER A 225 1.60 -33.46 -2.92
C SER A 225 2.81 -32.68 -3.39
N PHE A 226 3.96 -32.91 -2.74
CA PHE A 226 5.20 -32.23 -3.10
C PHE A 226 5.58 -32.49 -4.56
N TRP A 227 5.44 -33.73 -5.04
CA TRP A 227 5.77 -34.08 -6.43
C TRP A 227 4.81 -33.44 -7.44
N ARG A 228 3.50 -33.34 -7.15
CA ARG A 228 2.55 -32.63 -8.03
C ARG A 228 2.90 -31.15 -8.15
N TRP A 229 3.28 -30.51 -7.04
CA TRP A 229 3.76 -29.14 -7.04
C TRP A 229 5.11 -28.99 -7.76
N PHE A 230 6.10 -29.80 -7.43
CA PHE A 230 7.44 -29.70 -7.99
C PHE A 230 7.41 -29.89 -9.52
N LEU A 231 6.67 -30.89 -10.00
CA LEU A 231 6.50 -31.12 -11.44
C LEU A 231 5.76 -29.96 -12.12
N SER A 232 4.83 -29.27 -11.46
CA SER A 232 4.17 -28.11 -12.06
C SER A 232 5.06 -26.88 -12.17
N VAL A 233 6.06 -26.76 -11.29
CA VAL A 233 7.07 -25.69 -11.32
C VAL A 233 8.14 -25.98 -12.38
N VAL A 234 8.65 -27.22 -12.46
CA VAL A 234 9.72 -27.62 -13.40
C VAL A 234 9.19 -27.84 -14.82
N TYR A 235 7.98 -28.39 -14.94
CA TYR A 235 7.28 -28.63 -16.21
C TYR A 235 5.93 -27.90 -16.21
N PRO A 236 5.93 -26.55 -16.26
CA PRO A 236 4.70 -25.80 -16.37
C PRO A 236 4.00 -26.26 -17.66
N ARG A 237 2.71 -26.60 -17.59
CA ARG A 237 1.91 -27.15 -18.71
C ARG A 237 1.67 -26.16 -19.88
N SER A 238 2.59 -25.22 -20.12
CA SER A 238 2.53 -24.24 -21.21
C SER A 238 3.18 -24.72 -22.53
N LEU A 239 3.58 -25.99 -22.67
CA LEU A 239 4.12 -26.52 -23.94
C LEU A 239 3.26 -27.59 -24.64
N THR A 240 2.09 -27.95 -24.12
CA THR A 240 1.21 -28.93 -24.80
C THR A 240 -0.27 -28.62 -24.58
N ARG A 241 -0.80 -27.70 -25.41
CA ARG A 241 -2.15 -27.75 -26.00
C ARG A 241 -2.09 -26.98 -27.34
N ARG A 242 -1.85 -27.73 -28.43
CA ARG A 242 -2.47 -27.42 -29.73
C ARG A 242 -3.88 -28.00 -29.70
#